data_AF-A0A2E2AYF4-F1
#
_entry.id   AF-A0A2E2AYF4-F1
#
_cell.length_a   1.000
_cell.length_b   1.000
_cell.length_c   1.000
_cell.angle_alpha   90.00
_cell.angle_beta   90.00
_cell.angle_gamma   90.00
#
_symmetry.space_group_name_H-M   'P 1'
#
loop_
_entity.id
_entity.type
_entity.pdbx_description
1 polymer ?
#
loop_
_entity_poly.entity_id
_entity_poly.type
_entity_poly.pdbx_seq_one_letter_code
_entity_poly.pdbx_strand_id
1 'polypeptide(L)'
;MLIVSVIVWVVAWLLLVFLDTESVLSTGPAMFFTGILLALVHGRRYHHPVWWLAMTNLFLPVFFTTLVNLYTWSPGEAREPFIYMGSLAMALAMALTVKGWHIGIKTFEAWQCQQCGYALINLHSDQCPECGKPFDPQTIAKLQVDIQSLPD
;
A
#
# COMPACT_ATOMS: atom_id res chain seq x y z
N MET A 1 -4.33 -3.74 4.97
CA MET A 1 -3.26 -2.76 5.21
C MET A 1 -3.26 -1.60 4.21
N LEU A 2 -3.41 -1.82 2.90
CA LEU A 2 -3.53 -0.73 1.92
C LEU A 2 -4.67 0.26 2.23
N ILE A 3 -5.86 -0.24 2.58
CA ILE A 3 -7.01 0.61 2.96
C ILE A 3 -6.69 1.44 4.21
N VAL A 4 -6.06 0.83 5.22
CA VAL A 4 -5.66 1.53 6.45
C VAL A 4 -4.68 2.66 6.13
N SER A 5 -3.70 2.41 5.25
CA SER A 5 -2.79 3.45 4.76
C SER A 5 -3.57 4.62 4.15
N VAL A 6 -4.48 4.36 3.21
CA VAL A 6 -5.30 5.41 2.59
C VAL A 6 -6.08 6.21 3.63
N ILE A 7 -6.70 5.54 4.61
CA ILE A 7 -7.44 6.21 5.68
C ILE A 7 -6.52 7.13 6.48
N VAL A 8 -5.34 6.64 6.89
CA VAL A 8 -4.36 7.46 7.63
C VAL A 8 -3.94 8.68 6.80
N TRP A 9 -3.68 8.51 5.51
CA TRP A 9 -3.36 9.62 4.61
C TRP A 9 -4.50 10.64 4.54
N VAL A 10 -5.73 10.19 4.24
CA VAL A 10 -6.92 11.07 4.14
C VAL A 10 -7.14 11.84 5.42
N VAL A 11 -7.10 11.15 6.57
CA VAL A 11 -7.25 11.79 7.88
C VAL A 11 -6.12 12.80 8.11
N ALA A 12 -4.86 12.43 7.87
CA ALA A 12 -3.74 13.34 8.07
C ALA A 12 -3.85 14.63 7.23
N TRP A 13 -4.27 14.49 5.97
CA TRP A 13 -4.46 15.64 5.08
C TRP A 13 -5.65 16.50 5.49
N LEU A 14 -6.78 15.90 5.89
CA LEU A 14 -7.94 16.66 6.37
C LEU A 14 -7.61 17.44 7.65
N LEU A 15 -6.91 16.82 8.61
CA LEU A 15 -6.49 17.50 9.83
C LEU A 15 -5.54 18.67 9.52
N LEU A 16 -4.62 18.50 8.57
CA LEU A 16 -3.71 19.57 8.13
C LEU A 16 -4.45 20.74 7.48
N VAL A 17 -5.47 20.48 6.66
CA VAL A 17 -6.21 21.51 5.94
C VAL A 17 -7.18 22.27 6.86
N PHE A 18 -7.91 21.55 7.72
CA PHE A 18 -9.05 22.09 8.46
C PHE A 18 -8.77 22.46 9.92
N LEU A 19 -7.75 21.89 10.57
CA LEU A 19 -7.44 22.20 11.96
C LEU A 19 -6.25 23.15 12.04
N ASP A 20 -5.04 22.59 12.16
CA ASP A 20 -3.81 23.35 12.35
C ASP A 20 -2.59 22.52 11.90
N THR A 21 -1.48 23.20 11.62
CA THR A 21 -0.22 22.55 11.25
C THR A 21 0.36 21.73 12.40
N GLU A 22 -0.01 22.03 13.64
CA GLU A 22 0.35 21.23 14.82
C GLU A 22 -0.19 19.80 14.75
N SER A 23 -1.26 19.54 13.99
CA SER A 23 -1.78 18.18 13.80
C SER A 23 -0.73 17.22 13.22
N VAL A 24 0.28 17.74 12.49
CA VAL A 24 1.41 16.99 11.94
C VAL A 24 2.21 16.27 13.02
N LEU A 25 2.25 16.81 14.25
CA LEU A 25 2.93 16.16 15.38
C LEU A 25 2.28 14.82 15.76
N SER A 26 0.97 14.70 15.55
CA SER A 26 0.21 13.47 15.81
C SER A 26 0.13 12.55 14.59
N THR A 27 -0.07 13.12 13.40
CA THR A 27 -0.27 12.36 12.17
C THR A 27 1.04 11.83 11.59
N GLY A 28 2.15 12.55 11.76
CA GLY A 28 3.49 12.14 11.33
C GLY A 28 3.92 10.79 11.92
N PRO A 29 3.90 10.60 13.25
CA PRO A 29 4.19 9.30 13.87
C PRO A 29 3.25 8.19 13.40
N ALA A 30 1.95 8.47 13.26
CA ALA A 30 0.98 7.49 12.79
C ALA A 30 1.29 7.01 11.36
N MET A 31 1.65 7.93 10.46
CA MET A 31 2.11 7.61 9.11
C MET A 31 3.42 6.81 9.15
N PHE A 32 4.37 7.21 9.97
CA PHE A 32 5.66 6.52 10.12
C PHE A 32 5.48 5.06 10.56
N PHE A 33 4.72 4.80 11.62
CA PHE A 33 4.44 3.44 12.08
C PHE A 33 3.64 2.63 11.07
N THR A 34 2.69 3.26 10.37
CA THR A 34 1.97 2.61 9.25
C THR A 34 2.94 2.21 8.14
N GLY A 35 3.93 3.05 7.83
CA GLY A 35 5.02 2.76 6.89
C GLY A 35 5.87 1.57 7.33
N ILE A 36 6.25 1.49 8.61
CA ILE A 36 6.97 0.33 9.17
C ILE A 36 6.12 -0.94 9.00
N LEU A 37 4.85 -0.91 9.39
CA LEU A 37 3.96 -2.07 9.28
C LEU A 37 3.79 -2.51 7.83
N LEU A 38 3.62 -1.58 6.89
CA LEU A 38 3.58 -1.89 5.46
C LEU A 38 4.90 -2.50 4.98
N ALA A 39 6.04 -1.96 5.39
CA ALA A 39 7.35 -2.49 5.03
C ALA A 39 7.60 -3.88 5.63
N LEU A 40 7.13 -4.18 6.84
CA LEU A 40 7.28 -5.51 7.45
C LEU A 40 6.33 -6.53 6.83
N VAL A 41 5.06 -6.18 6.65
CA VAL A 41 4.02 -7.09 6.12
C VAL A 41 4.20 -7.34 4.62
N HIS A 42 4.59 -6.31 3.87
CA HIS A 42 4.68 -6.37 2.41
C HIS A 42 6.10 -6.24 1.87
N GLY A 43 7.10 -5.80 2.64
CA GLY A 43 8.47 -5.63 2.13
C GLY A 43 9.17 -6.94 1.77
N ARG A 44 8.68 -8.08 2.28
CA ARG A 44 9.14 -9.42 1.85
C ARG A 44 8.49 -9.90 0.55
N ARG A 45 7.33 -9.35 0.16
CA ARG A 45 6.61 -9.74 -1.07
C ARG A 45 6.88 -8.67 -2.11
N TYR A 46 7.56 -9.00 -3.21
CA TYR A 46 8.08 -8.10 -4.27
C TYR A 46 7.05 -7.23 -5.04
N HIS A 47 5.98 -6.76 -4.39
CA HIS A 47 5.05 -5.78 -4.94
C HIS A 47 5.67 -4.37 -4.82
N HIS A 48 6.48 -4.01 -5.83
CA HIS A 48 7.14 -2.70 -5.93
C HIS A 48 6.24 -1.50 -5.54
N PRO A 49 4.94 -1.41 -5.93
CA PRO A 49 4.11 -0.26 -5.56
C PRO A 49 3.84 -0.14 -4.04
N VAL A 50 3.67 -1.27 -3.35
CA VAL A 50 3.40 -1.27 -1.90
C VAL A 50 4.67 -0.92 -1.13
N TRP A 51 5.83 -1.35 -1.63
CA TRP A 51 7.12 -0.95 -1.06
C TRP A 51 7.36 0.55 -1.20
N TRP A 52 7.10 1.13 -2.38
CA TRP A 52 7.17 2.58 -2.56
C TRP A 52 6.20 3.34 -1.65
N LEU A 53 4.98 2.83 -1.48
CA LEU A 53 4.02 3.42 -0.53
C LEU A 53 4.53 3.36 0.92
N ALA A 54 5.16 2.25 1.32
CA ALA A 54 5.77 2.12 2.64
C ALA A 54 6.91 3.14 2.83
N MET A 55 7.78 3.30 1.84
CA MET A 55 8.86 4.30 1.90
C MET A 55 8.32 5.72 1.97
N THR A 56 7.30 6.08 1.19
CA THR A 56 6.69 7.41 1.28
C THR A 56 6.18 7.69 2.69
N ASN A 57 5.52 6.72 3.33
CA ASN A 57 5.05 6.84 4.71
C ASN A 57 6.19 7.01 5.74
N LEU A 58 7.35 6.40 5.50
CA LEU A 58 8.52 6.50 6.39
C LEU A 58 9.28 7.81 6.22
N PHE A 59 9.57 8.17 4.97
CA PHE A 59 10.46 9.28 4.67
C PHE A 59 9.76 10.63 4.70
N LEU A 60 8.47 10.71 4.37
CA LEU A 60 7.79 12.00 4.30
C LEU A 60 7.68 12.71 5.66
N PRO A 61 7.27 12.04 6.77
CA PRO A 61 7.23 12.69 8.08
C PRO A 61 8.61 13.17 8.55
N VAL A 62 9.65 12.37 8.29
CA VAL A 62 11.05 12.72 8.59
C VAL A 62 11.48 13.93 7.75
N PHE A 63 11.13 13.95 6.47
CA PHE A 63 11.44 15.05 5.56
C PHE A 63 10.77 16.36 6.01
N PHE A 64 9.47 16.35 6.31
CA PHE A 64 8.77 17.54 6.81
C PHE A 64 9.33 18.05 8.13
N THR A 65 9.63 17.15 9.06
CA THR A 65 10.28 17.51 10.33
C THR A 65 11.66 18.12 10.09
N THR A 66 12.43 17.58 9.14
CA THR A 66 13.74 18.11 8.77
C THR A 66 13.63 19.51 8.15
N LEU A 67 12.64 19.75 7.27
CA LEU A 67 12.40 21.07 6.69
C LEU A 67 12.06 22.12 7.76
N VAL A 68 11.14 21.81 8.68
CA VAL A 68 10.77 22.73 9.76
C VAL A 68 11.98 23.09 10.61
N ASN A 69 12.81 22.11 10.96
CA ASN A 69 14.03 22.36 11.74
C ASN A 69 15.09 23.14 10.96
N LEU A 70 15.26 22.86 9.66
CA LEU A 70 16.27 23.51 8.83
C LEU A 70 15.94 24.97 8.53
N TYR A 71 14.66 25.25 8.25
CA TYR A 71 14.18 26.60 7.91
C TYR A 71 13.62 27.37 9.11
N THR A 72 13.59 26.75 10.29
CA THR A 72 13.03 27.33 11.53
C THR A 72 11.62 27.88 11.35
N TRP A 73 10.79 27.22 10.53
CA TRP A 73 9.46 27.69 10.20
C TRP A 73 8.56 27.72 11.44
N SER A 74 7.86 28.83 11.60
CA SER A 74 6.71 28.90 12.51
C SER A 74 5.54 28.04 11.96
N PRO A 75 4.57 27.66 12.82
CA PRO A 75 3.39 26.92 12.39
C PRO A 75 2.62 27.58 11.22
N GLY A 76 2.59 28.92 11.18
CA GLY A 76 1.95 29.67 10.09
C GLY A 76 2.72 29.59 8.77
N GLU A 77 4.04 29.73 8.80
CA GLU A 77 4.90 29.65 7.60
C GLU A 77 4.94 28.25 6.99
N ALA A 78 4.89 27.21 7.83
CA ALA A 78 4.89 25.83 7.38
C ALA A 78 3.59 25.41 6.67
N ARG A 79 2.48 26.14 6.88
CA ARG A 79 1.14 25.73 6.45
C ARG A 79 1.01 25.56 4.94
N GLU A 80 1.33 26.60 4.17
CA GLU A 80 1.21 26.54 2.71
C GLU A 80 2.13 25.47 2.09
N PRO A 81 3.44 25.42 2.41
CA PRO A 81 4.31 24.37 1.93
C PRO A 81 3.77 22.97 2.24
N PHE A 82 3.28 22.75 3.47
CA PHE A 82 2.75 21.46 3.88
C PHE A 82 1.48 21.08 3.13
N ILE A 83 0.59 22.04 2.85
CA ILE A 83 -0.61 21.77 2.05
C ILE A 83 -0.21 21.34 0.63
N TYR A 84 0.70 22.07 -0.03
CA TYR A 84 1.12 21.72 -1.40
C TYR A 84 1.84 20.38 -1.46
N MET A 85 2.86 20.17 -0.61
CA MET A 85 3.62 18.93 -0.57
C MET A 85 2.77 17.75 -0.10
N GLY A 86 1.94 17.95 0.92
CA GLY A 86 1.02 16.95 1.45
C GLY A 86 -0.02 16.53 0.41
N SER A 87 -0.55 17.47 -0.38
CA SER A 87 -1.49 17.16 -1.47
C SER A 87 -0.83 16.37 -2.59
N LEU A 88 0.40 16.73 -2.97
CA LEU A 88 1.16 15.97 -3.96
C LEU A 88 1.47 14.56 -3.47
N ALA A 89 1.92 14.43 -2.22
CA ALA A 89 2.25 13.15 -1.64
C ALA A 89 1.00 12.26 -1.45
N MET A 90 -0.15 12.85 -1.10
CA MET A 90 -1.45 12.19 -1.09
C MET A 90 -1.79 11.61 -2.46
N ALA A 91 -1.72 12.42 -3.51
CA ALA A 91 -2.02 11.97 -4.87
C ALA A 91 -1.14 10.78 -5.29
N LEU A 92 0.17 10.85 -4.97
CA LEU A 92 1.11 9.77 -5.22
C LEU A 92 0.77 8.51 -4.40
N ALA A 93 0.49 8.67 -3.11
CA ALA A 93 0.12 7.56 -2.22
C ALA A 93 -1.17 6.87 -2.69
N MET A 94 -2.16 7.64 -3.14
CA MET A 94 -3.39 7.13 -3.74
C MET A 94 -3.11 6.36 -5.02
N ALA A 95 -2.31 6.91 -5.95
CA ALA A 95 -1.94 6.23 -7.19
C ALA A 95 -1.21 4.90 -6.93
N LEU A 96 -0.27 4.89 -5.99
CA LEU A 96 0.45 3.67 -5.59
C LEU A 96 -0.47 2.64 -4.94
N THR A 97 -1.43 3.09 -4.12
CA THR A 97 -2.42 2.21 -3.49
C THR A 97 -3.34 1.58 -4.53
N VAL A 98 -3.89 2.37 -5.46
CA VAL A 98 -4.73 1.87 -6.56
C VAL A 98 -3.97 0.85 -7.40
N LYS A 99 -2.71 1.15 -7.76
CA LYS A 99 -1.86 0.22 -8.50
C LYS A 99 -1.61 -1.08 -7.71
N GLY A 100 -1.28 -0.99 -6.42
CA GLY A 100 -1.10 -2.15 -5.56
C GLY A 100 -2.36 -2.99 -5.40
N TRP A 101 -3.52 -2.33 -5.28
CA TRP A 101 -4.83 -2.97 -5.21
C TRP A 101 -5.18 -3.74 -6.48
N HIS A 102 -4.99 -3.14 -7.66
CA HIS A 102 -5.24 -3.83 -8.93
C HIS A 102 -4.34 -5.04 -9.14
N ILE A 103 -3.07 -4.98 -8.70
CA ILE A 103 -2.18 -6.14 -8.74
C ILE A 103 -2.73 -7.24 -7.83
N GLY A 104 -3.13 -6.90 -6.60
CA GLY A 104 -3.71 -7.85 -5.65
C GLY A 104 -4.97 -8.54 -6.16
N ILE A 105 -5.90 -7.80 -6.79
CA ILE A 105 -7.10 -8.36 -7.41
C ILE A 105 -6.73 -9.33 -8.53
N LYS A 106 -5.87 -8.92 -9.47
CA LYS A 106 -5.48 -9.78 -10.60
C LYS A 106 -4.84 -11.08 -10.14
N THR A 107 -4.00 -11.01 -9.11
CA THR A 107 -3.44 -12.21 -8.50
C THR A 107 -4.56 -13.09 -7.97
N PHE A 108 -5.48 -12.56 -7.16
CA PHE A 108 -6.60 -13.31 -6.60
C PHE A 108 -7.51 -13.97 -7.66
N GLU A 109 -7.89 -13.25 -8.72
CA GLU A 109 -8.68 -13.81 -9.83
C GLU A 109 -7.96 -14.96 -10.55
N ALA A 110 -6.64 -14.90 -10.64
CA ALA A 110 -5.84 -15.98 -11.24
C ALA A 110 -5.86 -17.27 -10.39
N TRP A 111 -6.15 -17.16 -9.09
CA TRP A 111 -6.29 -18.29 -8.17
C TRP A 111 -7.70 -18.86 -8.11
N GLN A 112 -8.66 -18.35 -8.90
CA GLN A 112 -10.04 -18.78 -8.83
C GLN A 112 -10.53 -19.39 -10.13
N CYS A 113 -11.41 -20.38 -10.03
CA CYS A 113 -12.13 -20.89 -11.17
C CYS A 113 -13.01 -19.79 -11.75
N GLN A 114 -12.77 -19.42 -13.01
CA GLN A 114 -13.49 -18.36 -13.72
C GLN A 114 -15.01 -18.62 -13.90
N GLN A 115 -15.50 -19.81 -13.55
CA GLN A 115 -16.93 -20.15 -13.65
C GLN A 115 -17.65 -20.15 -12.30
N CYS A 116 -17.04 -20.70 -11.24
CA CYS A 116 -17.70 -20.86 -9.94
C CYS A 116 -16.99 -20.12 -8.79
N GLY A 117 -15.84 -19.49 -9.05
CA GLY A 117 -15.05 -18.76 -8.03
C GLY A 117 -14.26 -19.65 -7.06
N TYR A 118 -14.31 -20.98 -7.21
CA TYR A 118 -13.57 -21.90 -6.34
C TYR A 118 -12.06 -21.64 -6.38
N ALA A 119 -11.40 -21.61 -5.22
CA ALA A 119 -9.96 -21.36 -5.12
C ALA A 119 -9.16 -22.57 -5.63
N LEU A 120 -8.34 -22.38 -6.65
CA LEU A 120 -7.55 -23.40 -7.32
C LEU A 120 -6.17 -23.64 -6.67
N ILE A 121 -5.92 -23.05 -5.50
CA ILE A 121 -4.64 -23.14 -4.77
C ILE A 121 -4.45 -24.58 -4.28
N ASN A 122 -3.28 -25.17 -4.54
CA ASN A 122 -2.87 -26.50 -4.06
C ASN A 122 -3.76 -27.66 -4.57
N LEU A 123 -4.42 -27.50 -5.71
CA LEU A 123 -5.08 -28.62 -6.40
C LEU A 123 -4.06 -29.44 -7.21
N HIS A 124 -4.19 -30.76 -7.15
CA HIS A 124 -3.41 -31.70 -7.96
C HIS A 124 -4.14 -32.16 -9.24
N SER A 125 -5.41 -31.77 -9.42
CA SER A 125 -6.20 -32.06 -10.62
C SER A 125 -6.09 -30.93 -11.66
N ASP A 126 -6.41 -31.25 -12.90
CA ASP A 126 -6.59 -30.30 -14.01
C ASP A 126 -8.05 -29.82 -14.15
N GLN A 127 -8.90 -30.15 -13.18
CA GLN A 127 -10.33 -29.82 -13.18
C GLN A 127 -10.75 -29.22 -11.85
N CYS A 128 -11.65 -28.24 -11.93
CA CYS A 128 -12.27 -27.63 -10.75
C CYS A 128 -13.16 -28.64 -10.02
N PRO A 129 -13.00 -28.84 -8.71
CA PRO A 129 -13.79 -29.83 -7.96
C PRO A 129 -15.27 -29.47 -7.85
N GLU A 130 -15.63 -28.18 -7.94
CA GLU A 130 -17.03 -27.73 -7.85
C GLU A 130 -17.78 -27.84 -9.18
N CYS A 131 -17.17 -27.39 -10.29
CA CYS A 131 -17.87 -27.30 -11.58
C CYS A 131 -17.32 -28.21 -12.68
N GLY A 132 -16.25 -28.97 -12.42
CA GLY A 132 -15.61 -29.84 -13.39
C GLY A 132 -14.89 -29.11 -14.54
N LYS A 133 -14.89 -27.77 -14.55
CA LYS A 133 -14.25 -27.00 -15.62
C LYS A 133 -12.75 -27.29 -15.65
N PRO A 134 -12.19 -27.72 -16.79
CA PRO A 134 -10.76 -27.92 -16.92
C PRO A 134 -10.03 -26.58 -16.85
N PHE A 135 -8.87 -26.58 -16.24
CA PHE A 135 -7.92 -25.47 -16.22
C PHE A 135 -6.53 -26.02 -16.51
N ASP A 136 -5.63 -25.16 -17.01
CA ASP A 136 -4.25 -25.57 -17.26
C ASP A 136 -3.48 -25.62 -15.93
N PRO A 137 -3.02 -26.81 -15.48
CA PRO A 137 -2.25 -26.93 -14.24
C PRO A 137 -0.92 -26.18 -14.31
N GLN A 138 -0.34 -26.00 -15.51
CA GLN A 138 0.93 -25.28 -15.66
C GLN A 138 0.77 -23.79 -15.37
N THR A 139 -0.38 -23.22 -15.73
CA THR A 139 -0.72 -21.83 -15.42
C THR A 139 -0.83 -21.62 -13.91
N ILE A 140 -1.47 -22.54 -13.18
CA ILE A 140 -1.56 -22.51 -11.70
C ILE A 140 -0.19 -22.77 -11.06
N ALA A 141 0.57 -23.75 -11.57
CA ALA A 141 1.90 -24.09 -11.04
C ALA A 141 2.89 -22.93 -11.21
N LYS A 142 2.86 -22.20 -12.33
CA LYS A 142 3.67 -20.98 -12.50
C LYS A 142 3.31 -19.92 -11.46
N LEU A 143 2.02 -19.71 -11.22
CA LEU A 143 1.54 -18.81 -10.16
C LEU A 143 1.98 -19.28 -8.76
N GLN A 144 2.04 -20.60 -8.51
CA GLN A 144 2.55 -21.17 -7.26
C GLN A 144 4.07 -21.04 -7.10
N VAL A 145 4.85 -21.23 -8.16
CA VAL A 145 6.31 -21.08 -8.14
C VAL A 145 6.72 -19.63 -7.94
N ASP A 146 6.01 -18.68 -8.55
CA ASP A 146 6.19 -17.24 -8.27
C ASP A 146 5.91 -16.89 -6.80
N ILE A 147 5.12 -17.71 -6.10
CA ILE A 147 4.88 -17.58 -4.65
C ILE A 147 5.89 -18.37 -3.80
N GLN A 148 6.26 -19.59 -4.17
CA GLN A 148 7.19 -20.42 -3.40
C GLN A 148 8.65 -19.99 -3.54
N SER A 149 8.99 -19.26 -4.60
CA SER A 149 10.29 -18.58 -4.73
C SER A 149 10.41 -17.32 -3.84
N LEU A 150 9.35 -16.97 -3.09
CA LEU A 150 9.44 -15.98 -2.02
C LEU A 150 10.18 -16.63 -0.82
N PRO A 151 11.34 -16.10 -0.39
CA PRO A 151 12.04 -16.63 0.77
C PRO A 151 11.21 -16.47 2.05
N ASP A 152 11.23 -17.49 2.91
CA ASP A 152 10.47 -17.59 4.19
C ASP A 152 10.67 -16.38 5.14
#